data_AF-A0A5C8M1T2-F1
#
_entry.id   AF-A0A5C8M1T2-F1
#
_cell.length_a   1.000
_cell.length_b   1.000
_cell.length_c   1.000
_cell.angle_alpha   90.00
_cell.angle_beta   90.00
_cell.angle_gamma   90.00
#
_symmetry.space_group_name_H-M   'P 1'
#
loop_
_entity.id
_entity.type
_entity.pdbx_description
1 polymer ?
#
loop_
_entity_poly.entity_id
_entity_poly.type
_entity_poly.pdbx_seq_one_letter_code
_entity_poly.pdbx_strand_id
1 'polypeptide(L)'
;MSAIKLNRLIVSDIWQHKFLLVLILCCLGSALAVVEFTHMNRQLTMYEDRILQQRDTLEMEWRNLLLEQRALSEHSRVEELAATKLNMVRPSGPQDVVVQEP
;
A
#
# COMPACT_ATOMS: atom_id res chain seq x y z
N MET A 1 -42.85 -20.63 -51.99
CA MET A 1 -43.32 -21.17 -50.69
C MET A 1 -42.33 -22.14 -50.05
N SER A 2 -41.03 -21.81 -49.96
CA SER A 2 -39.97 -22.73 -49.45
C SER A 2 -39.22 -22.22 -48.20
N ALA A 3 -39.31 -20.92 -47.88
CA ALA A 3 -38.57 -20.32 -46.76
C ALA A 3 -38.99 -20.86 -45.37
N ILE A 4 -40.26 -21.22 -45.21
CA ILE A 4 -40.86 -21.70 -43.94
C ILE A 4 -40.47 -23.15 -43.62
N LYS A 5 -39.96 -23.91 -44.59
CA LYS A 5 -39.43 -25.26 -44.33
C LYS A 5 -37.96 -25.20 -43.91
N LEU A 6 -37.18 -24.29 -44.50
CA LEU A 6 -35.75 -24.16 -44.23
C LEU A 6 -35.47 -23.62 -42.82
N ASN A 7 -36.20 -22.58 -42.39
CA ASN A 7 -36.05 -22.03 -41.04
C ASN A 7 -36.38 -23.08 -39.95
N ARG A 8 -37.40 -23.92 -40.16
CA ARG A 8 -37.80 -24.98 -39.23
C ARG A 8 -36.82 -26.14 -39.21
N LEU A 9 -36.21 -26.48 -40.35
CA LEU A 9 -35.18 -27.51 -40.44
C LEU A 9 -33.92 -27.08 -39.67
N ILE A 10 -33.49 -25.83 -39.85
CA ILE A 10 -32.33 -25.25 -39.15
C ILE A 10 -32.57 -25.24 -37.63
N VAL A 11 -33.75 -24.79 -37.18
CA VAL A 11 -34.10 -24.80 -35.75
C VAL A 11 -34.14 -26.21 -35.18
N SER A 12 -34.64 -27.19 -35.96
CA SER A 12 -34.64 -28.60 -35.54
C SER A 12 -33.24 -29.19 -35.43
N ASP A 13 -32.33 -28.84 -36.35
CA ASP A 13 -30.95 -29.32 -36.37
C ASP A 13 -30.10 -28.71 -35.23
N ILE A 14 -30.31 -27.42 -34.96
CA ILE A 14 -29.82 -26.70 -33.76
C ILE A 14 -30.28 -27.42 -32.48
N TRP A 15 -31.53 -27.89 -32.46
CA TRP A 15 -32.08 -28.64 -31.33
C TRP A 15 -31.63 -30.10 -31.27
N GLN A 16 -31.02 -30.66 -32.31
CA GLN A 16 -30.35 -31.97 -32.26
C GLN A 16 -28.94 -31.84 -31.67
N HIS A 17 -28.23 -30.74 -31.98
CA HIS A 17 -26.87 -30.47 -31.51
C HIS A 17 -26.81 -29.67 -30.19
N LYS A 18 -27.70 -29.98 -29.23
CA LYS A 18 -27.82 -29.25 -27.96
C LYS A 18 -26.51 -29.18 -27.17
N PHE A 19 -25.73 -30.26 -27.19
CA PHE A 19 -24.45 -30.32 -26.50
C PHE A 19 -23.45 -29.29 -27.02
N LEU A 20 -23.40 -29.08 -28.33
CA LEU A 20 -22.49 -28.12 -28.94
C LEU A 20 -22.89 -26.67 -28.61
N LEU A 21 -24.19 -26.38 -28.60
CA LEU A 21 -24.70 -25.07 -28.17
C LEU A 21 -24.41 -24.79 -26.70
N VAL A 22 -24.61 -25.77 -25.83
CA VAL A 22 -24.28 -25.65 -24.40
C VAL A 22 -22.78 -25.43 -24.22
N LEU A 23 -21.94 -26.16 -24.95
CA LEU A 23 -20.49 -26.00 -24.87
C LEU A 23 -20.05 -24.60 -25.31
N ILE A 24 -20.64 -24.06 -26.39
CA ILE A 24 -20.38 -22.69 -26.85
C ILE A 24 -20.79 -21.68 -25.79
N LEU A 25 -21.98 -21.83 -25.20
CA LEU A 25 -22.45 -20.94 -24.12
C LEU A 25 -21.55 -21.02 -22.88
N CYS A 26 -21.13 -22.22 -22.48
CA CYS A 26 -20.19 -22.39 -21.37
C CYS A 26 -18.82 -21.76 -21.67
N CYS A 27 -18.32 -21.89 -22.89
CA CYS A 27 -17.05 -21.27 -23.31
C CYS A 27 -17.15 -19.74 -23.27
N LEU A 28 -18.25 -19.19 -23.80
CA LEU A 28 -18.49 -17.76 -23.82
C LEU A 28 -18.68 -17.20 -22.40
N GLY A 29 -19.41 -17.92 -21.55
CA GLY A 29 -19.54 -17.61 -20.13
C GLY A 29 -18.21 -17.68 -19.39
N SER A 30 -17.39 -18.68 -19.67
CA SER A 30 -16.04 -18.82 -19.10
C SER A 30 -15.13 -17.66 -19.51
N ALA A 31 -15.15 -17.26 -20.78
CA ALA A 31 -14.36 -16.13 -21.27
C ALA A 31 -14.72 -14.83 -20.53
N LEU A 32 -16.03 -14.54 -20.39
CA LEU A 32 -16.50 -13.36 -19.65
C LEU A 32 -16.15 -13.44 -18.16
N ALA A 33 -16.32 -14.62 -17.54
CA ALA A 33 -16.00 -14.83 -16.13
C ALA A 33 -14.50 -14.62 -15.85
N VAL A 34 -13.61 -15.07 -16.74
CA VAL A 34 -12.16 -14.86 -16.59
C VAL A 34 -11.79 -13.39 -16.66
N VAL A 35 -12.41 -12.62 -17.58
CA VAL A 35 -12.19 -11.17 -17.68
C VAL A 35 -12.64 -10.46 -16.41
N GLU A 36 -13.83 -10.77 -15.92
CA GLU A 36 -14.36 -10.16 -14.69
C GLU A 36 -13.50 -10.54 -13.47
N PHE A 37 -13.10 -11.81 -13.35
CA PHE A 37 -12.23 -12.27 -12.28
C PHE A 37 -10.88 -11.52 -12.30
N THR A 38 -10.31 -11.30 -13.48
CA THR A 38 -9.06 -10.54 -13.63
C THR A 38 -9.25 -9.09 -13.19
N HIS A 39 -10.37 -8.47 -13.56
CA HIS A 39 -10.70 -7.11 -13.17
C HIS A 39 -10.88 -6.98 -11.65
N MET A 40 -11.63 -7.89 -11.03
CA MET A 40 -11.81 -7.95 -9.58
C MET A 40 -10.49 -8.17 -8.84
N ASN A 41 -9.66 -9.11 -9.29
CA ASN A 41 -8.34 -9.34 -8.68
C ASN A 41 -7.51 -8.07 -8.73
N ARG A 42 -7.48 -7.38 -9.87
CA ARG A 42 -6.75 -6.12 -10.00
C ARG A 42 -7.26 -5.05 -9.03
N GLN A 43 -8.57 -4.94 -8.84
CA GLN A 43 -9.13 -3.98 -7.87
C GLN A 43 -8.77 -4.34 -6.43
N LEU A 44 -8.83 -5.61 -6.05
CA LEU A 44 -8.45 -6.07 -4.71
C LEU A 44 -6.97 -5.78 -4.42
N THR A 45 -6.08 -6.10 -5.37
CA THR A 45 -4.64 -5.80 -5.24
C THR A 45 -4.40 -4.29 -5.09
N MET A 46 -5.08 -3.46 -5.87
CA MET A 46 -4.95 -2.00 -5.78
C MET A 46 -5.39 -1.44 -4.41
N TYR A 47 -6.39 -2.05 -3.77
CA TYR A 47 -6.83 -1.64 -2.44
C TYR A 47 -5.79 -1.97 -1.38
N GLU A 48 -5.22 -3.18 -1.42
CA GLU A 48 -4.16 -3.60 -0.52
C GLU A 48 -2.91 -2.72 -0.69
N ASP A 49 -2.48 -2.49 -1.93
CA ASP A 49 -1.35 -1.63 -2.27
C ASP A 49 -1.53 -0.21 -1.71
N ARG A 50 -2.74 0.35 -1.77
CA ARG A 50 -3.01 1.69 -1.22
C ARG A 50 -2.79 1.74 0.28
N ILE A 51 -3.24 0.73 1.03
CA ILE A 51 -3.07 0.71 2.48
C ILE A 51 -1.59 0.55 2.84
N LEU A 52 -0.87 -0.31 2.13
CA LEU A 52 0.57 -0.49 2.31
C LEU A 52 1.32 0.83 2.05
N GLN A 53 0.98 1.54 0.97
CA GLN A 53 1.55 2.85 0.68
C GLN A 53 1.30 3.85 1.82
N GLN A 54 0.07 3.93 2.35
CA GLN A 54 -0.23 4.80 3.48
C GLN A 54 0.61 4.45 4.71
N ARG A 55 0.69 3.17 5.06
CA ARG A 55 1.53 2.71 6.18
C ARG A 55 2.98 3.14 6.01
N ASP A 56 3.53 2.94 4.81
CA ASP A 56 4.94 3.26 4.52
C ASP A 56 5.19 4.78 4.59
N THR A 57 4.22 5.60 4.18
CA THR A 57 4.32 7.06 4.35
C THR A 57 4.35 7.47 5.83
N LEU A 58 3.45 6.93 6.65
CA LEU A 58 3.44 7.21 8.09
C LEU A 58 4.73 6.73 8.77
N GLU A 59 5.26 5.59 8.35
CA GLU A 59 6.53 5.09 8.89
C GLU A 59 7.69 6.03 8.56
N MET A 60 7.71 6.60 7.34
CA MET A 60 8.70 7.60 6.96
C MET A 60 8.60 8.86 7.83
N GLU A 61 7.39 9.37 8.03
CA GLU A 61 7.14 10.54 8.89
C GLU A 61 7.56 10.26 10.34
N TRP A 62 7.21 9.09 10.88
CA TRP A 62 7.60 8.67 12.22
C TRP A 62 9.12 8.62 12.38
N ARG A 63 9.84 8.04 11.41
CA ARG A 63 11.31 8.01 11.43
C ARG A 63 11.89 9.42 11.40
N ASN A 64 11.32 10.32 10.61
CA ASN A 64 11.76 11.71 10.56
C ASN A 64 11.56 12.44 11.90
N LEU A 65 10.37 12.30 12.51
CA LEU A 65 10.08 12.86 13.83
C LEU A 65 11.01 12.32 14.91
N LEU A 66 11.31 11.03 14.86
CA LEU A 66 12.24 10.42 15.81
C LEU A 66 13.67 10.99 15.68
N LEU A 67 14.12 11.25 14.45
CA LEU A 67 15.41 11.91 14.21
C LEU A 67 15.42 13.34 14.75
N GLU A 68 14.34 14.10 14.51
CA GLU A 68 14.18 15.45 15.05
C GLU A 68 14.22 15.46 16.58
N GLN A 69 13.50 14.54 17.23
CA GLN A 69 13.48 14.43 18.68
C GLN A 69 14.85 14.05 19.25
N ARG A 70 15.59 13.14 18.60
CA ARG A 70 16.96 12.79 19.02
C ARG A 70 17.88 13.99 18.95
N ALA A 71 17.83 14.74 17.84
CA ALA A 71 18.60 15.98 17.67
C ALA A 71 18.28 17.02 18.75
N LEU A 72 17.02 17.16 19.15
CA LEU A 72 16.59 18.03 20.26
C LEU A 72 17.02 17.52 21.65
N SER A 73 17.09 16.20 21.83
CA SER A 73 17.34 15.57 23.14
C SER A 73 18.81 15.54 23.55
N GLU A 74 19.74 15.48 22.59
CA GLU A 74 21.14 15.16 22.89
C GLU A 74 21.94 16.35 23.45
N HIS A 75 21.64 17.60 23.06
CA HIS A 75 22.44 18.76 23.47
C HIS A 75 21.63 19.93 24.04
N SER A 76 20.47 20.27 23.46
CA SER A 76 19.76 21.49 23.85
C SER A 76 19.18 21.46 25.27
N ARG A 77 18.60 20.33 25.69
CA ARG A 77 17.90 20.25 26.99
C ARG A 77 18.84 20.27 28.19
N VAL A 78 20.01 19.64 28.10
CA VAL A 78 20.99 19.63 29.19
C VAL A 78 21.67 20.98 29.31
N GLU A 79 22.03 21.59 28.17
CA GLU A 79 22.70 22.88 28.12
C GLU A 79 21.76 24.03 28.55
N GLU A 80 20.49 24.02 28.12
CA GLU A 80 19.48 24.99 28.56
C GLU A 80 19.17 24.88 30.06
N LEU A 81 19.06 23.65 30.59
CA LEU A 81 18.81 23.43 32.00
C LEU A 81 20.03 23.86 32.85
N ALA A 82 21.24 23.60 32.39
CA ALA A 82 22.48 24.04 33.04
C ALA A 82 22.63 25.57 33.02
N ALA A 83 22.39 26.21 31.88
CA ALA A 83 22.47 27.67 31.77
C ALA A 83 21.38 28.36 32.60
N THR A 84 20.13 27.88 32.55
CA THR A 84 18.98 28.61 33.10
C THR A 84 18.71 28.29 34.57
N LYS A 85 18.82 27.03 34.99
CA LYS A 85 18.56 26.65 36.40
C LYS A 85 19.79 26.71 37.29
N LEU A 86 20.98 26.48 36.73
CA LEU A 86 22.23 26.47 37.49
C LEU A 86 23.06 27.74 37.28
N ASN A 87 22.60 28.70 36.47
CA ASN A 87 23.38 29.89 36.05
C ASN A 87 24.80 29.52 35.60
N MET A 88 24.97 28.34 34.98
CA MET A 88 26.29 27.90 34.53
C MET A 88 26.69 28.74 33.31
N VAL A 89 27.75 29.52 33.47
CA VAL A 89 28.43 30.24 32.40
C VAL A 89 29.62 29.41 31.98
N ARG A 90 29.85 29.24 30.67
CA ARG A 90 31.03 28.53 30.16
C ARG A 90 32.29 29.24 30.70
N PRO A 91 33.11 28.58 31.54
CA PRO A 91 34.25 29.23 32.17
C PRO A 91 35.26 29.60 31.07
N SER A 92 35.63 30.87 31.04
CA SER A 92 36.71 31.37 30.19
C SER A 92 38.03 31.25 30.95
N GLY A 93 38.95 30.43 30.42
CA GLY A 93 40.40 30.42 30.68
C GLY A 93 40.84 30.31 32.14
N PRO A 94 41.03 31.42 32.87
CA PRO A 94 41.60 31.40 34.23
C PRO A 94 40.79 30.69 35.33
N GLN A 95 39.62 30.09 35.05
CA GLN A 95 38.78 29.40 36.06
C GLN A 95 38.78 27.86 35.92
N ASP A 96 39.52 27.30 34.97
CA ASP A 96 39.64 25.84 34.81
C ASP A 96 40.59 25.24 35.86
N VAL A 97 40.03 24.51 36.82
CA VAL A 97 40.79 23.66 37.74
C VAL A 97 40.69 22.22 37.24
N VAL A 98 41.77 21.72 36.65
CA VAL A 98 41.88 20.33 36.17
C VAL A 98 42.15 19.44 37.38
N VAL A 99 41.16 18.65 37.79
CA VAL A 99 41.34 17.64 38.85
C VAL A 99 41.84 16.36 38.19
N GLN A 100 43.08 15.96 38.49
CA GLN A 100 43.61 14.65 38.14
C GLN A 100 43.10 13.63 39.16
N GLU A 101 42.35 12.63 38.70
CA GLU A 101 41.98 11.48 39.53
C GLU A 101 43.22 10.59 39.81
N PRO A 102 43.31 9.99 41.02
CA PRO A 102 44.47 9.20 41.46
C PRO A 102 44.63 7.84 40.75
#